data_AF-A0A7J3CUX0-F1
#
_entry.id   AF-A0A7J3CUX0-F1
#
_cell.length_a   1.000
_cell.length_b   1.000
_cell.length_c   1.000
_cell.angle_alpha   90.00
_cell.angle_beta   90.00
_cell.angle_gamma   90.00
#
_symmetry.space_group_name_H-M   'P 1'
#
loop_
_entity.id
_entity.type
_entity.pdbx_description
1 polymer ?
#
loop_
_entity_poly.entity_id
_entity_poly.type
_entity_poly.pdbx_seq_one_letter_code
_entity_poly.pdbx_strand_id
1 'polypeptide(L)'
;MRKKEKTAGEKDKIRPKKFKIAIAFFLVLALLFSFLFYFLQPKTARLAAECAQDSDCVKVQTSCCPCEMGGEERCVARSEAESWREKLQNCSGIFCIALYNCKISGCKCEEGKCTEIK
;
A
#
# COMPACT_ATOMS: atom_id res chain seq x y z
N MET A 1 76.15 0.81 -20.67
CA MET A 1 75.08 0.77 -19.64
C MET A 1 74.69 2.22 -19.35
N ARG A 2 73.45 2.73 -19.38
CA ARG A 2 72.07 2.20 -19.33
C ARG A 2 71.13 3.14 -20.12
N LYS A 3 69.97 2.59 -20.47
CA LYS A 3 68.91 3.09 -21.35
C LYS A 3 68.24 4.40 -20.90
N LYS A 4 67.75 5.15 -21.89
CA LYS A 4 66.78 6.25 -21.78
C LYS A 4 65.38 5.67 -21.54
N GLU A 5 64.65 6.17 -20.55
CA GLU A 5 63.20 6.05 -20.48
C GLU A 5 62.57 7.43 -20.74
N LYS A 6 61.79 7.51 -21.81
CA LYS A 6 60.85 8.60 -22.06
C LYS A 6 59.47 7.97 -22.05
N THR A 7 58.73 8.15 -20.96
CA THR A 7 57.29 7.88 -20.92
C THR A 7 56.58 9.07 -21.56
N ALA A 8 56.17 8.88 -22.82
CA ALA A 8 55.31 9.80 -23.53
C ALA A 8 53.90 9.69 -22.95
N GLY A 9 53.48 10.70 -22.18
CA GLY A 9 52.09 10.90 -21.81
C GLY A 9 51.30 11.32 -23.04
N GLU A 10 50.57 10.37 -23.61
CA GLU A 10 49.57 10.60 -24.65
C GLU A 10 48.40 11.39 -24.03
N LYS A 11 48.41 12.71 -24.23
CA LYS A 11 47.27 13.57 -23.90
C LYS A 11 46.30 13.54 -25.06
N ASP A 12 45.31 12.67 -24.98
CA ASP A 12 44.24 12.61 -25.96
C ASP A 12 43.49 13.95 -26.03
N LYS A 13 43.69 14.65 -27.15
CA LYS A 13 43.09 15.94 -27.47
C LYS A 13 41.63 15.71 -27.89
N ILE A 14 40.77 15.53 -26.90
CA ILE A 14 39.32 15.31 -27.08
C ILE A 14 38.74 16.48 -27.90
N ARG A 15 38.27 16.17 -29.11
CA ARG A 15 37.67 17.15 -30.03
C ARG A 15 36.35 17.70 -29.45
N PRO A 16 36.22 19.04 -29.27
CA PRO A 16 35.16 19.66 -28.47
C PRO A 16 33.75 19.47 -29.06
N LYS A 17 33.63 19.15 -30.35
CA LYS A 17 32.33 18.92 -31.01
C LYS A 17 31.68 17.60 -30.59
N LYS A 18 32.46 16.54 -30.35
CA LYS A 18 31.92 15.25 -29.89
C LYS A 18 31.54 15.29 -28.40
N PHE A 19 32.20 16.16 -27.64
CA PHE A 19 31.93 16.36 -26.22
C PHE A 19 30.55 17.00 -25.97
N LYS A 20 30.15 17.98 -26.79
CA LYS A 20 28.81 18.58 -26.69
C LYS A 20 27.67 17.59 -26.98
N ILE A 21 27.87 16.70 -27.95
CA ILE A 21 26.88 15.66 -28.30
C ILE A 21 26.77 14.64 -27.16
N ALA A 22 27.90 14.24 -26.57
CA ALA A 22 27.90 13.32 -25.43
C ALA A 22 27.16 13.88 -24.21
N ILE A 23 27.34 15.17 -23.90
CA ILE A 23 26.62 15.85 -22.81
C ILE A 23 25.12 15.90 -23.09
N ALA A 24 24.72 16.28 -24.32
CA ALA A 24 23.32 16.34 -24.69
C ALA A 24 22.64 14.96 -24.58
N PHE A 25 23.33 13.89 -24.99
CA PHE A 25 22.84 12.52 -24.85
C PHE A 25 22.65 12.12 -23.38
N PHE A 26 23.61 12.44 -22.52
CA PHE A 26 23.53 12.14 -21.09
C PHE A 26 22.37 12.87 -20.40
N LEU A 27 22.11 14.13 -20.77
CA LEU A 27 20.98 14.91 -20.26
C LEU A 27 19.63 14.30 -20.68
N VAL A 28 19.50 13.88 -21.94
CA VAL A 28 18.29 13.21 -22.43
C VAL A 28 18.07 11.87 -21.71
N LEU A 29 19.15 11.10 -21.52
CA LEU A 29 19.08 9.82 -20.81
C LEU A 29 18.67 10.00 -19.34
N ALA A 30 19.20 11.03 -18.67
CA ALA A 30 18.82 11.37 -17.30
C ALA A 30 17.34 11.79 -17.19
N LEU A 31 16.83 12.56 -18.15
CA LEU A 31 15.41 12.94 -18.21
C LEU A 31 14.51 11.72 -18.44
N LEU A 32 14.88 10.82 -19.36
CA LEU A 32 14.15 9.59 -19.61
C LEU A 32 14.17 8.67 -18.40
N PHE A 33 15.31 8.55 -17.71
CA PHE A 33 15.43 7.74 -16.50
C PHE A 33 14.61 8.32 -15.35
N SER A 34 14.62 9.64 -15.18
CA SER A 34 13.78 10.34 -14.20
C SER A 34 12.30 10.14 -14.50
N PHE A 35 11.88 10.26 -15.77
CA PHE A 35 10.52 9.98 -16.20
C PHE A 35 10.15 8.51 -15.95
N LEU A 36 11.02 7.57 -16.32
CA LEU A 36 10.83 6.14 -16.05
C LEU A 36 10.65 5.87 -14.56
N PHE A 37 11.46 6.50 -13.70
CA PHE A 37 11.34 6.43 -12.24
C PHE A 37 10.05 7.06 -11.70
N TYR A 38 9.53 8.13 -12.33
CA TYR A 38 8.22 8.69 -12.01
C TYR A 38 7.09 7.68 -12.28
N PHE A 39 7.17 6.92 -13.38
CA PHE A 39 6.21 5.84 -13.68
C PHE A 39 6.46 4.56 -12.88
N LEU A 40 7.71 4.30 -12.48
CA LEU A 40 8.11 3.16 -11.67
C LEU A 40 7.97 3.38 -10.17
N GLN A 41 7.57 4.57 -9.71
CA GLN A 41 7.08 4.74 -8.35
C GLN A 41 6.00 3.67 -8.17
N PRO A 42 6.23 2.60 -7.37
CA PRO A 42 5.10 1.81 -6.94
C PRO A 42 4.19 2.85 -6.30
N LYS A 43 2.91 2.82 -6.67
CA LYS A 43 1.90 3.34 -5.75
C LYS A 43 2.07 2.48 -4.50
N THR A 44 3.02 2.87 -3.65
CA THR A 44 2.90 2.77 -2.22
C THR A 44 1.70 3.65 -1.94
N ALA A 45 0.53 3.08 -2.25
CA ALA A 45 -0.51 3.05 -1.28
C ALA A 45 0.21 2.77 0.04
N ARG A 46 0.50 3.85 0.75
CA ARG A 46 -0.13 4.01 2.04
C ARG A 46 -1.55 3.47 1.86
N LEU A 47 -1.71 2.15 1.99
CA LEU A 47 -2.84 1.59 2.70
C LEU A 47 -2.82 2.42 3.98
N ALA A 48 -3.64 3.47 4.01
CA ALA A 48 -3.85 4.21 5.24
C ALA A 48 -4.25 3.12 6.23
N ALA A 49 -3.39 2.88 7.23
CA ALA A 49 -3.63 1.84 8.21
C ALA A 49 -5.06 2.04 8.74
N GLU A 50 -5.88 0.98 8.67
CA GLU A 50 -7.27 1.01 9.10
C GLU A 50 -7.37 1.32 10.60
N CYS A 51 -6.33 0.95 11.35
CA CYS A 51 -6.23 1.12 12.79
C CYS A 51 -4.77 1.40 13.20
N ALA A 52 -4.60 2.06 14.34
CA ALA A 52 -3.31 2.18 15.03
C ALA A 52 -3.30 1.39 16.36
N GLN A 53 -4.47 1.18 16.95
CA GLN A 53 -4.66 0.50 18.22
C GLN A 53 -5.97 -0.30 18.21
N ASP A 54 -6.10 -1.29 19.10
CA ASP A 54 -7.27 -2.18 19.16
C ASP A 54 -8.59 -1.43 19.32
N SER A 55 -8.60 -0.29 20.03
CA SER A 55 -9.82 0.51 20.23
C SER A 55 -10.36 1.15 18.94
N ASP A 56 -9.53 1.24 17.90
CA ASP A 56 -9.92 1.75 16.59
C ASP A 56 -10.71 0.70 15.81
N CYS A 57 -10.64 -0.57 16.21
CA CYS A 57 -11.40 -1.67 15.64
C CYS A 57 -12.67 -1.93 16.45
N VAL A 58 -13.78 -2.10 15.74
CA VAL A 58 -15.08 -2.39 16.34
C VAL A 58 -15.72 -3.57 15.64
N LYS A 59 -16.42 -4.38 16.44
CA LYS A 59 -17.25 -5.46 15.92
C LYS A 59 -18.55 -4.88 15.39
N VAL A 60 -18.87 -5.21 14.13
CA VAL A 60 -20.11 -4.79 13.48
C VAL A 60 -20.82 -5.98 12.89
N GLN A 61 -22.14 -5.88 12.87
CA GLN A 61 -22.99 -6.81 12.16
C GLN A 61 -22.88 -6.56 10.65
N THR A 62 -22.85 -7.63 9.85
CA THR A 62 -22.77 -7.53 8.37
C THR A 62 -24.00 -8.07 7.66
N SER A 63 -24.86 -8.79 8.37
CA SER A 63 -26.10 -9.34 7.85
C SER A 63 -27.30 -8.87 8.67
N CYS A 64 -28.51 -9.01 8.13
CA CYS A 64 -29.71 -8.49 8.78
C CYS A 64 -30.08 -9.15 10.10
N CYS A 65 -29.56 -10.35 10.36
CA CYS A 65 -29.79 -11.07 11.59
C CYS A 65 -28.58 -10.93 12.52
N PRO A 66 -28.77 -10.82 13.84
CA PRO A 66 -27.64 -10.86 14.78
C PRO A 66 -26.99 -12.26 14.74
N CYS A 67 -25.72 -12.37 15.12
CA CYS A 67 -25.03 -13.67 15.10
C CYS A 67 -25.70 -14.71 16.02
N GLU A 68 -26.39 -14.28 17.07
CA GLU A 68 -27.19 -15.13 17.95
C GLU A 68 -28.42 -15.75 17.24
N MET A 69 -28.81 -15.17 16.10
CA MET A 69 -29.93 -15.60 15.25
C MET A 69 -29.46 -15.92 13.81
N GLY A 70 -28.30 -16.54 13.68
CA GLY A 70 -27.78 -17.07 12.42
C GLY A 70 -27.06 -16.03 11.56
N GLY A 71 -26.89 -14.82 12.08
CA GLY A 71 -26.21 -13.73 11.41
C GLY A 71 -24.71 -13.84 11.32
N GLU A 72 -24.10 -12.79 10.79
CA GLU A 72 -22.66 -12.64 10.63
C GLU A 72 -22.20 -11.31 11.22
N GLU A 73 -21.00 -11.33 11.77
CA GLU A 73 -20.30 -10.18 12.31
C GLU A 73 -18.91 -10.13 11.69
N ARG A 74 -18.30 -8.93 11.67
CA ARG A 74 -16.90 -8.75 11.29
C ARG A 74 -16.26 -7.64 12.11
N CYS A 75 -14.94 -7.60 12.15
CA CYS A 75 -14.18 -6.47 12.68
C CYS A 75 -13.94 -5.43 11.58
N VAL A 76 -14.13 -4.15 11.90
CA VAL A 76 -13.87 -3.02 10.99
C VAL A 76 -13.24 -1.86 11.73
N ALA A 77 -12.63 -0.95 10.98
CA ALA A 77 -12.29 0.37 11.50
C ALA A 77 -13.56 1.09 11.99
N ARG A 78 -13.45 1.79 13.12
CA ARG A 78 -14.56 2.55 13.73
C ARG A 78 -15.16 3.57 12.76
N SER A 79 -14.36 4.13 11.85
CA SER A 79 -14.80 5.03 10.79
C SER A 79 -15.79 4.38 9.81
N GLU A 80 -15.73 3.06 9.62
CA GLU A 80 -16.63 2.33 8.72
C GLU A 80 -17.92 1.86 9.41
N ALA A 81 -17.98 1.89 10.74
CA ALA A 81 -19.06 1.28 11.50
C ALA A 81 -20.43 1.86 11.13
N GLU A 82 -20.52 3.16 10.89
CA GLU A 82 -21.76 3.82 10.51
C GLU A 82 -22.23 3.39 9.11
N SER A 83 -21.31 3.20 8.16
CA SER A 83 -21.65 2.71 6.83
C SER A 83 -22.25 1.30 6.84
N TRP A 84 -21.84 0.46 7.80
CA TRP A 84 -22.44 -0.85 8.01
C TRP A 84 -23.83 -0.75 8.63
N ARG A 85 -24.02 0.16 9.60
CA ARG A 85 -25.34 0.42 10.17
C ARG A 85 -26.34 0.92 9.13
N GLU A 86 -25.93 1.85 8.27
CA GLU A 86 -26.77 2.36 7.19
C GLU A 86 -27.20 1.26 6.22
N LYS A 87 -26.28 0.35 5.83
CA LYS A 87 -26.61 -0.80 4.97
C LYS A 87 -27.66 -1.73 5.59
N LEU A 88 -27.67 -1.85 6.92
CA LEU A 88 -28.60 -2.69 7.66
C LEU A 88 -29.96 -2.03 7.91
N GLN A 89 -30.14 -0.73 7.62
CA GLN A 89 -31.44 -0.07 7.78
C GLN A 89 -32.53 -0.66 6.87
N ASN A 90 -32.14 -1.28 5.76
CA ASN A 90 -33.06 -1.89 4.80
C ASN A 90 -33.46 -3.34 5.15
N CYS A 91 -33.19 -3.82 6.35
CA CYS A 91 -33.45 -5.19 6.78
C CYS A 91 -34.92 -5.49 7.17
N SER A 92 -35.89 -4.70 6.70
CA SER A 92 -37.30 -4.86 7.05
C SER A 92 -37.89 -6.17 6.51
N GLY A 93 -38.66 -6.89 7.34
CA GLY A 93 -39.41 -8.08 6.93
C GLY A 93 -38.61 -9.39 6.91
N ILE A 94 -37.38 -9.38 7.42
CA ILE A 94 -36.53 -10.58 7.49
C ILE A 94 -36.82 -11.36 8.78
N PHE A 95 -37.01 -12.66 8.63
CA PHE A 95 -37.14 -13.59 9.75
C PHE A 95 -35.78 -14.24 10.05
N CYS A 96 -35.33 -14.13 11.30
CA CYS A 96 -34.06 -14.70 11.75
C CYS A 96 -34.30 -16.01 12.48
N ILE A 97 -33.57 -17.05 12.09
CA ILE A 97 -33.66 -18.37 12.70
C ILE A 97 -32.79 -18.37 13.96
N ALA A 98 -33.24 -18.97 15.06
CA ALA A 98 -32.48 -19.09 16.29
C ALA A 98 -31.31 -20.09 16.13
N LEU A 99 -30.22 -19.65 15.50
CA LEU A 99 -29.00 -20.40 15.28
C LEU A 99 -27.80 -19.60 15.76
N TYR A 100 -27.10 -20.06 16.79
CA TYR A 100 -25.94 -19.34 17.29
C TYR A 100 -24.73 -19.48 16.34
N ASN A 101 -24.29 -18.37 15.74
CA ASN A 101 -23.18 -18.30 14.77
C ASN A 101 -22.13 -17.22 15.14
N CYS A 102 -22.08 -16.81 16.41
CA CYS A 102 -21.09 -15.82 16.87
C CYS A 102 -19.70 -16.45 16.93
N LYS A 103 -18.82 -16.05 16.01
CA LYS A 103 -17.42 -16.54 15.89
C LYS A 103 -16.38 -15.56 16.43
N ILE A 104 -16.78 -14.30 16.64
CA ILE A 104 -15.87 -13.21 16.97
C ILE A 104 -16.07 -12.85 18.44
N SER A 105 -15.06 -13.15 19.25
CA SER A 105 -14.99 -12.79 20.67
C SER A 105 -14.49 -11.35 20.88
N GLY A 106 -13.68 -10.82 19.96
CA GLY A 106 -13.18 -9.45 20.00
C GLY A 106 -12.52 -9.00 18.70
N CYS A 107 -12.09 -7.73 18.66
CA CYS A 107 -11.36 -7.16 17.53
C CYS A 107 -10.02 -6.60 18.00
N LYS A 108 -8.97 -6.78 17.20
CA LYS A 108 -7.64 -6.22 17.46
C LYS A 108 -7.08 -5.55 16.21
N CYS A 109 -6.13 -4.65 16.41
CA CYS A 109 -5.37 -4.04 15.34
C CYS A 109 -4.06 -4.82 15.13
N GLU A 110 -3.92 -5.43 13.97
CA GLU A 110 -2.75 -6.24 13.62
C GLU A 110 -2.19 -5.75 12.28
N GLU A 111 -0.93 -5.29 12.30
CA GLU A 111 -0.25 -4.72 11.12
C GLU A 111 -1.04 -3.60 10.43
N GLY A 112 -1.79 -2.81 11.20
CA GLY A 112 -2.61 -1.72 10.69
C GLY A 112 -3.93 -2.16 10.03
N LYS A 113 -4.39 -3.39 10.30
CA LYS A 113 -5.70 -3.91 9.86
C LYS A 113 -6.51 -4.41 11.04
N CYS A 114 -7.82 -4.26 10.96
CA CYS A 114 -8.72 -4.81 11.98
C CYS A 114 -8.93 -6.31 11.75
N THR A 115 -8.49 -7.13 12.70
CA THR A 115 -8.61 -8.60 12.64
C THR A 115 -9.49 -9.14 13.78
N GLU A 116 -10.06 -10.31 13.52
CA GLU A 116 -10.96 -11.01 14.45
C GLU A 116 -10.15 -11.78 15.51
N ILE A 117 -10.64 -11.75 16.74
CA ILE A 117 -10.25 -12.68 17.79
C ILE A 117 -11.34 -13.75 17.84
N LYS A 118 -10.94 -15.03 17.74
CA LYS A 118 -11.84 -16.18 17.79
C LYS A 118 -11.83 -16.75 19.20
#